data_AF-A0A928FIQ7-F1
#
_entry.id   AF-A0A928FIQ7-F1
#
_cell.length_a   1.000
_cell.length_b   1.000
_cell.length_c   1.000
_cell.angle_alpha   90.00
_cell.angle_beta   90.00
_cell.angle_gamma   90.00
#
_symmetry.space_group_name_H-M   'P 1'
#
loop_
_entity.id
_entity.type
_entity.pdbx_description
1 polymer ?
#
loop_
_entity_poly.entity_id
_entity_poly.type
_entity_poly.pdbx_seq_one_letter_code
_entity_poly.pdbx_strand_id
1 'polypeptide(L)'
;MKKKSDLFGIYLPIYLITALASVVLRTVSLFLHYDFDTYYFSEKTLIGISDGILICSAVFMLSYIFFSAENLKLIPNFTSPATYVPTGITSVAIIFMTFSLFSKSADTFNYITDLKNYGTPSALSQISTQRILLIMLIATSFFAILSTIHFVTTALIEQRSNAKRANLGICTVVFLSLYSLYLYFSNDLPINSPNKALDQMAYLFSAVFFLYETRLSFGRERWRHYIAFGFIASAISAYAAIPSVILYFATGKTTSNSVYELALTLALFIFITSRLFLTSNLIENKESKTALAIISASELRDREINPIPEKPEIIDIEGESLLPVDETDGNQLTIADIGESFEAFDSPINEETDTEEMKDETEENNGTSEN
;
A
#
# COMPACT_ATOMS: atom_id res chain seq x y z
N MET A 1 -26.60 14.59 -22.50
CA MET A 1 -25.70 14.29 -21.36
C MET A 1 -24.80 13.11 -21.75
N LYS A 2 -23.49 13.31 -21.90
CA LYS A 2 -22.56 12.17 -22.06
C LYS A 2 -22.54 11.40 -20.74
N LYS A 3 -23.01 10.15 -20.72
CA LYS A 3 -22.71 9.22 -19.63
C LYS A 3 -21.19 9.23 -19.48
N LYS A 4 -20.67 9.83 -18.41
CA LYS A 4 -19.31 9.51 -17.95
C LYS A 4 -19.41 8.05 -17.56
N SER A 5 -19.05 7.16 -18.49
CA SER A 5 -18.88 5.76 -18.18
C SER A 5 -17.93 5.69 -17.01
N ASP A 6 -18.35 5.00 -15.97
CA ASP A 6 -17.57 4.68 -14.79
C ASP A 6 -16.23 4.09 -15.25
N LEU A 7 -15.22 4.97 -15.37
CA LEU A 7 -13.96 4.63 -16.01
C LEU A 7 -13.29 3.53 -15.17
N PHE A 8 -13.38 3.64 -13.84
CA PHE A 8 -12.90 2.62 -12.92
C PHE A 8 -13.48 1.23 -13.24
N GLY A 9 -14.79 1.16 -13.56
CA GLY A 9 -15.48 -0.05 -13.98
C GLY A 9 -14.96 -0.71 -15.27
N ILE A 10 -14.22 0.00 -16.13
CA ILE A 10 -13.56 -0.57 -17.33
C ILE A 10 -12.12 -1.01 -17.01
N TYR A 11 -11.37 -0.21 -16.23
CA TYR A 11 -9.99 -0.54 -15.90
C TYR A 11 -9.88 -1.79 -15.02
N LEU A 12 -10.79 -1.99 -14.05
CA LEU A 12 -10.74 -3.12 -13.13
C LEU A 12 -10.91 -4.49 -13.84
N PRO A 13 -11.92 -4.72 -14.71
CA PRO A 13 -12.03 -5.98 -15.45
C PRO A 13 -10.86 -6.21 -16.40
N ILE A 14 -10.40 -5.18 -17.11
CA ILE A 14 -9.24 -5.28 -18.01
C ILE A 14 -8.00 -5.68 -17.21
N TYR A 15 -7.77 -5.03 -16.06
CA TYR A 15 -6.69 -5.37 -15.13
C TYR A 15 -6.74 -6.85 -14.72
N LEU A 16 -7.90 -7.34 -14.29
CA LEU A 16 -8.03 -8.72 -13.84
C LEU A 16 -7.76 -9.72 -14.97
N ILE A 17 -8.29 -9.47 -16.17
CA ILE A 17 -8.10 -10.35 -17.33
C ILE A 17 -6.64 -10.37 -17.77
N THR A 18 -6.00 -9.20 -17.93
CA THR A 18 -4.61 -9.12 -18.41
C THR A 18 -3.62 -9.64 -17.36
N ALA A 19 -3.84 -9.35 -16.07
CA ALA A 19 -3.02 -9.87 -14.98
C ALA A 19 -3.17 -11.40 -14.84
N LEU A 20 -4.39 -11.94 -14.95
CA LEU A 20 -4.61 -13.39 -14.92
C LEU A 20 -3.94 -14.06 -16.11
N ALA A 21 -4.11 -13.52 -17.32
CA ALA A 21 -3.52 -14.07 -18.53
C ALA A 21 -1.98 -14.08 -18.46
N SER A 22 -1.36 -12.98 -18.00
CA SER A 22 0.10 -12.93 -17.85
C SER A 22 0.59 -13.88 -16.76
N VAL A 23 -0.07 -13.95 -15.60
CA VAL A 23 0.28 -14.90 -14.52
C VAL A 23 0.19 -16.34 -15.00
N VAL A 24 -0.87 -16.73 -15.72
CA VAL A 24 -1.01 -18.09 -16.26
C VAL A 24 0.10 -18.40 -17.27
N LEU A 25 0.35 -17.51 -18.23
CA LEU A 25 1.40 -17.71 -19.23
C LEU A 25 2.80 -17.80 -18.61
N ARG A 26 3.11 -16.96 -17.62
CA ARG A 26 4.37 -17.04 -16.88
C ARG A 26 4.47 -18.32 -16.08
N THR A 27 3.39 -18.76 -15.43
CA THR A 27 3.36 -20.03 -14.70
C THR A 27 3.71 -21.18 -15.63
N VAL A 28 3.04 -21.29 -16.77
CA VAL A 28 3.35 -22.31 -17.79
C VAL A 28 4.81 -22.20 -18.26
N SER A 29 5.30 -20.98 -18.49
CA SER A 29 6.70 -20.74 -18.87
C SER A 29 7.70 -21.21 -17.82
N LEU A 30 7.41 -21.02 -16.54
CA LEU A 30 8.26 -21.49 -15.44
C LEU A 30 8.34 -23.03 -15.38
N PHE A 31 7.24 -23.73 -15.63
CA PHE A 31 7.23 -25.19 -15.60
C PHE A 31 7.89 -25.83 -16.83
N LEU A 32 7.70 -25.24 -18.01
CA LEU A 32 8.12 -25.87 -19.26
C LEU A 32 9.51 -25.42 -19.74
N HIS A 33 9.86 -24.16 -19.51
CA HIS A 33 10.99 -23.53 -20.20
C HIS A 33 12.03 -22.90 -19.29
N TYR A 34 11.78 -22.80 -17.98
CA TYR A 34 12.74 -22.20 -17.05
C TYR A 34 13.80 -23.21 -16.62
N ASP A 35 15.05 -22.89 -16.88
CA ASP A 35 16.21 -23.65 -16.46
C ASP A 35 16.67 -23.16 -15.08
N PHE A 36 16.62 -24.05 -14.09
CA PHE A 36 16.97 -23.76 -12.71
C PHE A 36 18.47 -23.79 -12.44
N ASP A 37 19.26 -24.39 -13.33
CA ASP A 37 20.71 -24.43 -13.19
C ASP A 37 21.33 -23.13 -13.71
N THR A 38 20.80 -22.61 -14.82
CA THR A 38 21.27 -21.35 -15.42
C THR A 38 20.47 -20.12 -14.95
N TYR A 39 19.29 -20.31 -14.37
CA TYR A 39 18.34 -19.25 -13.98
C TYR A 39 17.81 -18.41 -15.16
N TYR A 40 17.74 -19.01 -16.35
CA TYR A 40 17.23 -18.38 -17.58
C TYR A 40 16.10 -19.21 -18.22
N PHE A 41 15.33 -18.57 -19.10
CA PHE A 41 14.36 -19.26 -19.95
C PHE A 41 15.05 -19.79 -21.21
N SER A 42 14.88 -21.08 -21.49
CA SER A 42 15.40 -21.78 -22.67
C SER A 42 14.76 -21.28 -23.97
N GLU A 43 13.45 -20.98 -23.95
CA GLU A 43 12.70 -20.41 -25.07
C GLU A 43 12.03 -19.09 -24.68
N LYS A 44 12.20 -18.06 -25.51
CA LYS A 44 11.70 -16.69 -25.23
C LYS A 44 10.25 -16.45 -25.68
N THR A 45 9.63 -17.39 -26.38
CA THR A 45 8.35 -17.17 -27.07
C THR A 45 7.20 -16.97 -26.08
N LEU A 46 6.98 -17.91 -25.17
CA LEU A 46 5.86 -17.83 -24.22
C LEU A 46 6.04 -16.75 -23.17
N ILE A 47 7.25 -16.65 -22.60
CA ILE A 47 7.60 -15.63 -21.62
C ILE A 47 7.56 -14.22 -22.23
N GLY A 48 7.99 -14.07 -23.49
CA GLY A 48 7.94 -12.79 -24.20
C GLY A 48 6.51 -12.31 -24.48
N ILE A 49 5.59 -13.22 -24.81
CA ILE A 49 4.16 -12.90 -24.93
C ILE A 49 3.60 -12.45 -23.58
N SER A 50 3.93 -13.20 -22.52
CA SER A 50 3.52 -12.92 -21.15
C SER A 50 3.97 -11.53 -20.66
N ASP A 51 5.26 -11.22 -20.85
CA ASP A 51 5.84 -9.91 -20.53
C ASP A 51 5.21 -8.80 -21.40
N GLY A 52 4.95 -9.07 -22.68
CA GLY A 52 4.26 -8.15 -23.58
C GLY A 52 2.86 -7.77 -23.11
N ILE A 53 2.06 -8.76 -22.69
CA ILE A 53 0.72 -8.53 -22.12
C ILE A 53 0.81 -7.69 -20.84
N LEU A 54 1.77 -7.99 -19.96
CA LEU A 54 1.97 -7.22 -18.74
C LEU A 54 2.34 -5.76 -19.04
N ILE A 55 3.27 -5.52 -19.96
CA ILE A 55 3.71 -4.17 -20.35
C ILE A 55 2.55 -3.39 -21.00
N CYS A 56 1.82 -4.00 -21.94
CA CYS A 56 0.65 -3.38 -22.56
C CYS A 56 -0.42 -3.04 -21.52
N SER A 57 -0.66 -3.94 -20.56
CA SER A 57 -1.56 -3.71 -19.43
C SER A 57 -1.08 -2.53 -18.58
N ALA A 58 0.19 -2.48 -18.20
CA ALA A 58 0.74 -1.39 -17.39
C ALA A 58 0.61 -0.03 -18.08
N VAL A 59 0.91 0.03 -19.39
CA VAL A 59 0.73 1.24 -20.21
C VAL A 59 -0.74 1.65 -20.26
N PHE A 60 -1.65 0.68 -20.43
CA PHE A 60 -3.08 0.95 -20.38
C PHE A 60 -3.49 1.50 -19.01
N MET A 61 -3.03 0.92 -17.89
CA MET A 61 -3.34 1.42 -16.54
C MET A 61 -2.78 2.82 -16.28
N LEU A 62 -1.62 3.17 -16.84
CA LEU A 62 -1.10 4.55 -16.77
C LEU A 62 -2.03 5.55 -17.45
N SER A 63 -2.77 5.14 -18.48
CA SER A 63 -3.72 6.02 -19.15
C SER A 63 -4.86 6.48 -18.22
N TYR A 64 -5.12 5.76 -17.12
CA TYR A 64 -6.08 6.17 -16.07
C TYR A 64 -5.80 7.58 -15.52
N ILE A 65 -4.52 7.98 -15.47
CA ILE A 65 -4.09 9.29 -14.98
C ILE A 65 -4.74 10.43 -15.80
N PHE A 66 -4.89 10.23 -17.10
CA PHE A 66 -5.39 11.25 -18.02
C PHE A 66 -6.91 11.24 -18.15
N PHE A 67 -7.55 10.08 -18.00
CA PHE A 67 -8.97 9.92 -18.33
C PHE A 67 -9.93 9.97 -17.12
N SER A 68 -9.46 9.72 -15.89
CA SER A 68 -10.33 9.76 -14.71
C SER A 68 -10.79 11.18 -14.35
N ALA A 69 -11.99 11.35 -13.79
CA ALA A 69 -12.49 12.66 -13.35
C ALA A 69 -11.71 13.19 -12.11
N GLU A 70 -11.69 14.51 -11.93
CA GLU A 70 -10.79 15.25 -11.02
C GLU A 70 -11.21 15.30 -9.54
N ASN A 71 -12.44 14.92 -9.20
CA ASN A 71 -13.07 15.37 -7.95
C ASN A 71 -13.53 14.24 -7.01
N LEU A 72 -12.66 13.27 -6.74
CA LEU A 72 -12.92 12.28 -5.69
C LEU A 72 -12.10 12.61 -4.44
N LYS A 73 -12.63 13.51 -3.61
CA LYS A 73 -12.30 13.55 -2.18
C LYS A 73 -12.87 12.28 -1.55
N LEU A 74 -12.04 11.24 -1.46
CA LEU A 74 -12.33 10.00 -0.76
C LEU A 74 -11.35 9.91 0.39
N ILE A 75 -11.81 9.92 1.64
CA ILE A 75 -10.95 9.48 2.73
C ILE A 75 -11.18 7.98 2.81
N PRO A 76 -10.20 7.12 2.48
CA PRO A 76 -10.43 5.69 2.50
C PRO A 76 -10.70 5.30 3.95
N ASN A 77 -11.85 4.68 4.21
CA ASN A 77 -12.14 4.20 5.54
C ASN A 77 -11.39 2.87 5.71
N PHE A 78 -10.29 2.90 6.48
CA PHE A 78 -9.37 1.78 6.61
C PHE A 78 -9.77 0.75 7.66
N THR A 79 -11.00 0.81 8.18
CA THR A 79 -11.50 0.00 9.30
C THR A 79 -12.15 -1.33 8.88
N SER A 80 -12.21 -1.65 7.57
CA SER A 80 -12.81 -2.90 7.11
C SER A 80 -11.93 -4.14 7.41
N PRO A 81 -12.49 -5.34 7.65
CA PRO A 81 -11.68 -6.57 7.72
C PRO A 81 -10.83 -6.81 6.46
N ALA A 82 -11.30 -6.33 5.30
CA ALA A 82 -10.60 -6.37 4.01
C ALA A 82 -9.33 -5.51 3.97
N THR A 83 -9.16 -4.54 4.90
CA THR A 83 -7.91 -3.80 5.09
C THR A 83 -7.04 -4.41 6.17
N TYR A 84 -7.61 -4.83 7.30
CA TYR A 84 -6.83 -5.30 8.45
C TYR A 84 -6.05 -6.59 8.16
N VAL A 85 -6.69 -7.59 7.54
CA VAL A 85 -6.06 -8.90 7.31
C VAL A 85 -4.85 -8.79 6.36
N PRO A 86 -4.94 -8.17 5.17
CA PRO A 86 -3.77 -7.97 4.31
C PRO A 86 -2.66 -7.14 4.95
N THR A 87 -3.03 -6.14 5.77
CA THR A 87 -2.08 -5.32 6.53
C THR A 87 -1.29 -6.18 7.53
N GLY A 88 -1.98 -7.06 8.27
CA GLY A 88 -1.37 -7.99 9.21
C GLY A 88 -0.51 -9.06 8.54
N ILE A 89 -0.95 -9.61 7.40
CA ILE A 89 -0.13 -10.56 6.62
C ILE A 89 1.17 -9.88 6.15
N THR A 90 1.08 -8.63 5.70
CA THR A 90 2.24 -7.86 5.25
C THR A 90 3.20 -7.55 6.39
N SER A 91 2.69 -7.18 7.58
CA SER A 91 3.56 -6.95 8.74
C SER A 91 4.33 -8.22 9.14
N VAL A 92 3.66 -9.37 9.17
CA VAL A 92 4.28 -10.67 9.46
C VAL A 92 5.34 -11.02 8.40
N ALA A 93 5.02 -10.82 7.11
CA ALA A 93 5.98 -11.07 6.04
C ALA A 93 7.23 -10.19 6.15
N ILE A 94 7.08 -8.90 6.51
CA ILE A 94 8.22 -7.99 6.75
C ILE A 94 9.05 -8.44 7.96
N ILE A 95 8.43 -8.95 9.03
CA ILE A 95 9.18 -9.50 10.19
C ILE A 95 10.07 -10.66 9.75
N PHE A 96 9.52 -11.65 9.04
CA PHE A 96 10.30 -12.77 8.55
C PHE A 96 11.41 -12.34 7.58
N MET A 97 11.09 -11.38 6.70
CA MET A 97 12.08 -10.79 5.81
C MET A 97 13.20 -10.11 6.60
N THR A 98 12.87 -9.39 7.67
CA THR A 98 13.83 -8.72 8.56
C THR A 98 14.77 -9.74 9.20
N PHE A 99 14.25 -10.86 9.70
CA PHE A 99 15.09 -11.95 10.21
C PHE A 99 16.05 -12.51 9.16
N SER A 100 15.56 -12.70 7.92
CA SER A 100 16.41 -13.15 6.82
C SER A 100 17.53 -12.14 6.51
N LEU A 101 17.23 -10.84 6.49
CA LEU A 101 18.22 -9.79 6.27
C LEU A 101 19.27 -9.74 7.38
N PHE A 102 18.87 -9.95 8.65
CA PHE A 102 19.81 -10.04 9.76
C PHE A 102 20.74 -11.25 9.64
N SER A 103 20.21 -12.42 9.26
CA SER A 103 21.04 -13.60 9.00
C SER A 103 22.08 -13.30 7.91
N LYS A 104 21.65 -12.74 6.77
CA LYS A 104 22.55 -12.37 5.67
C LYS A 104 23.58 -11.31 6.08
N SER A 105 23.21 -10.38 6.96
CA SER A 105 24.13 -9.38 7.50
C SER A 105 25.22 -10.05 8.35
N ALA A 106 24.85 -11.01 9.20
CA ALA A 106 25.78 -11.76 10.02
C ALA A 106 26.73 -12.61 9.15
N ASP A 107 26.20 -13.29 8.13
CA ASP A 107 27.00 -14.09 7.19
C ASP A 107 27.99 -13.21 6.43
N THR A 108 27.55 -12.04 5.95
CA THR A 108 28.41 -11.07 5.25
C THR A 108 29.51 -10.54 6.18
N PHE A 109 29.18 -10.28 7.46
CA PHE A 109 30.15 -9.83 8.45
C PHE A 109 31.22 -10.90 8.75
N ASN A 110 30.80 -12.15 8.92
CA ASN A 110 31.72 -13.28 9.11
C ASN A 110 32.64 -13.44 7.90
N TYR A 111 32.09 -13.37 6.68
CA TYR A 111 32.86 -13.45 5.45
C TYR A 111 33.91 -12.33 5.31
N ILE A 112 33.56 -11.10 5.67
CA ILE A 112 34.52 -9.97 5.69
C ILE A 112 35.64 -10.24 6.70
N THR A 113 35.31 -10.80 7.87
CA THR A 113 36.27 -11.12 8.92
C THR A 113 37.24 -12.20 8.46
N ASP A 114 36.73 -13.25 7.82
CA ASP A 114 37.53 -14.31 7.22
C ASP A 114 38.47 -13.77 6.15
N LEU A 115 37.95 -12.98 5.20
CA LEU A 115 38.77 -12.34 4.14
C LEU A 115 39.91 -11.50 4.71
N LYS A 116 39.68 -10.79 5.82
CA LYS A 116 40.72 -10.01 6.50
C LYS A 116 41.84 -10.89 7.05
N ASN A 117 41.52 -12.11 7.48
CA ASN A 117 42.48 -13.06 8.05
C ASN A 117 43.34 -13.74 6.97
N TYR A 118 42.83 -13.92 5.74
CA TYR A 118 43.55 -14.60 4.65
C TYR A 118 44.52 -13.70 3.84
N GLY A 119 44.49 -12.37 4.03
CA GLY A 119 45.59 -11.48 3.64
C GLY A 119 45.95 -11.37 2.15
N THR A 120 45.08 -11.76 1.21
CA THR A 120 45.39 -11.66 -0.24
C THR A 120 45.15 -10.25 -0.79
N PRO A 121 45.94 -9.76 -1.76
CA PRO A 121 45.75 -8.43 -2.37
C PRO A 121 44.36 -8.25 -3.03
N SER A 122 43.79 -9.33 -3.58
CA SER A 122 42.42 -9.35 -4.11
C SER A 122 41.36 -9.20 -3.02
N ALA A 123 41.66 -9.56 -1.76
CA ALA A 123 40.72 -9.45 -0.65
C ALA A 123 40.37 -8.00 -0.32
N LEU A 124 41.26 -7.03 -0.55
CA LEU A 124 40.99 -5.62 -0.20
C LEU A 124 39.82 -5.03 -1.00
N SER A 125 39.78 -5.33 -2.31
CA SER A 125 38.69 -4.92 -3.20
C SER A 125 37.37 -5.60 -2.82
N GLN A 126 37.41 -6.91 -2.54
CA GLN A 126 36.25 -7.69 -2.13
C GLN A 126 35.70 -7.23 -0.78
N ILE A 127 36.57 -6.98 0.21
CA ILE A 127 36.18 -6.43 1.52
C ILE A 127 35.45 -5.10 1.35
N SER A 128 35.92 -4.23 0.46
CA SER A 128 35.30 -2.92 0.24
C SER A 128 33.89 -3.05 -0.34
N THR A 129 33.70 -3.92 -1.35
CA THR A 129 32.37 -4.22 -1.91
C THR A 129 31.45 -4.85 -0.87
N GLN A 130 31.94 -5.82 -0.09
CA GLN A 130 31.15 -6.50 0.93
C GLN A 130 30.76 -5.58 2.08
N ARG A 131 31.60 -4.60 2.44
CA ARG A 131 31.24 -3.56 3.43
C ARG A 131 30.08 -2.70 2.96
N ILE A 132 30.07 -2.30 1.68
CA ILE A 132 28.95 -1.53 1.12
C ILE A 132 27.67 -2.36 1.17
N LEU A 133 27.74 -3.65 0.79
CA LEU A 133 26.61 -4.57 0.86
C LEU A 133 26.10 -4.74 2.30
N LEU A 134 27.01 -4.87 3.27
CA LEU A 134 26.68 -4.98 4.69
C LEU A 134 25.96 -3.71 5.21
N ILE A 135 26.47 -2.52 4.86
CA ILE A 135 25.84 -1.25 5.23
C ILE A 135 24.43 -1.17 4.64
N MET A 136 24.25 -1.57 3.38
CA MET A 136 22.95 -1.63 2.74
C MET A 136 22.00 -2.61 3.43
N LEU A 137 22.47 -3.80 3.80
CA LEU A 137 21.68 -4.80 4.51
C LEU A 137 21.23 -4.32 5.90
N ILE A 138 22.12 -3.66 6.65
CA ILE A 138 21.81 -3.08 7.96
C ILE A 138 20.77 -1.95 7.81
N ALA A 139 21.00 -1.03 6.86
CA ALA A 139 20.06 0.05 6.59
C ALA A 139 18.68 -0.49 6.16
N THR A 140 18.65 -1.48 5.28
CA THR A 140 17.41 -2.13 4.82
C THR A 140 16.68 -2.79 5.98
N SER A 141 17.40 -3.53 6.86
CA SER A 141 16.83 -4.15 8.06
C SER A 141 16.21 -3.13 9.00
N PHE A 142 16.89 -2.00 9.23
CA PHE A 142 16.37 -0.92 10.06
C PHE A 142 15.05 -0.35 9.53
N PHE A 143 14.98 -0.04 8.23
CA PHE A 143 13.74 0.45 7.62
C PHE A 143 12.65 -0.63 7.52
N ALA A 144 13.02 -1.92 7.45
CA ALA A 144 12.07 -3.04 7.51
C ALA A 144 11.38 -3.10 8.88
N ILE A 145 12.12 -2.90 9.98
CA ILE A 145 11.55 -2.81 11.34
C ILE A 145 10.57 -1.63 11.43
N LEU A 146 10.98 -0.45 10.97
CA LEU A 146 10.10 0.73 10.98
C LEU A 146 8.85 0.53 10.11
N SER A 147 8.99 -0.15 8.98
CA SER A 147 7.87 -0.54 8.11
C SER A 147 6.94 -1.53 8.82
N THR A 148 7.48 -2.48 9.58
CA THR A 148 6.66 -3.39 10.38
C THR A 148 5.80 -2.61 11.37
N ILE A 149 6.41 -1.63 12.07
CA ILE A 149 5.68 -0.74 12.98
C ILE A 149 4.60 0.05 12.22
N HIS A 150 4.89 0.52 10.99
CA HIS A 150 3.89 1.15 10.13
C HIS A 150 2.67 0.24 9.90
N PHE A 151 2.87 -1.00 9.45
CA PHE A 151 1.76 -1.91 9.18
C PHE A 151 1.02 -2.32 10.46
N VAL A 152 1.73 -2.63 11.55
CA VAL A 152 1.11 -2.97 12.83
C VAL A 152 0.26 -1.82 13.36
N THR A 153 0.77 -0.59 13.35
CA THR A 153 0.01 0.59 13.78
C THR A 153 -1.16 0.91 12.85
N THR A 154 -1.02 0.65 11.55
CA THR A 154 -2.10 0.79 10.57
C THR A 154 -3.19 -0.26 10.78
N ALA A 155 -2.84 -1.47 11.23
CA ALA A 155 -3.80 -2.51 11.54
C ALA A 155 -4.53 -2.18 12.87
N LEU A 156 -3.79 -1.85 13.93
CA LEU A 156 -4.33 -1.82 15.29
C LEU A 156 -5.00 -0.51 15.70
N ILE A 157 -4.68 0.60 15.06
CA ILE A 157 -5.18 1.92 15.49
C ILE A 157 -6.22 2.37 14.46
N GLU A 158 -7.42 2.76 14.89
CA GLU A 158 -8.47 3.16 13.94
C GLU A 158 -8.31 4.61 13.44
N GLN A 159 -8.02 5.63 14.26
CA GLN A 159 -8.37 7.01 13.81
C GLN A 159 -7.52 8.24 14.20
N ARG A 160 -6.45 8.22 15.03
CA ARG A 160 -6.00 9.50 15.66
C ARG A 160 -4.76 10.24 15.14
N SER A 161 -4.05 9.80 14.09
CA SER A 161 -3.02 10.68 13.47
C SER A 161 -2.60 10.24 12.07
N ASN A 162 -3.24 10.79 11.04
CA ASN A 162 -2.85 10.57 9.64
C ASN A 162 -1.40 11.00 9.36
N ALA A 163 -0.93 12.08 9.99
CA ALA A 163 0.43 12.60 9.80
C ALA A 163 1.52 11.67 10.35
N LYS A 164 1.35 11.13 11.57
CA LYS A 164 2.33 10.19 12.16
C LYS A 164 2.38 8.88 11.37
N ARG A 165 1.23 8.39 10.88
CA ARG A 165 1.18 7.22 10.00
C ARG A 165 1.83 7.47 8.65
N ALA A 166 1.64 8.66 8.08
CA ALA A 166 2.27 9.05 6.82
C ALA A 166 3.80 9.08 6.91
N ASN A 167 4.35 9.60 8.02
CA ASN A 167 5.79 9.57 8.28
C ASN A 167 6.35 8.14 8.35
N LEU A 168 5.62 7.23 9.01
CA LEU A 168 5.98 5.81 9.06
C LEU A 168 5.86 5.12 7.69
N GLY A 169 4.89 5.51 6.86
CA GLY A 169 4.74 4.97 5.50
C GLY A 169 5.92 5.32 4.58
N ILE A 170 6.62 6.45 4.82
CA ILE A 170 7.86 6.79 4.09
C ILE A 170 8.94 5.74 4.38
N CYS A 171 8.98 5.17 5.59
CA CYS A 171 9.93 4.12 5.92
C CYS A 171 9.72 2.87 5.05
N THR A 172 8.48 2.56 4.68
CA THR A 172 8.15 1.48 3.74
C THR A 172 8.65 1.78 2.33
N VAL A 173 8.53 3.02 1.87
CA VAL A 173 9.12 3.44 0.59
C VAL A 173 10.63 3.25 0.60
N VAL A 174 11.31 3.70 1.66
CA VAL A 174 12.77 3.59 1.79
C VAL A 174 13.20 2.13 1.89
N PHE A 175 12.52 1.31 2.71
CA PHE A 175 12.77 -0.12 2.83
C PHE A 175 12.72 -0.82 1.48
N LEU A 176 11.61 -0.68 0.74
CA LEU A 176 11.43 -1.35 -0.55
C LEU A 176 12.44 -0.86 -1.61
N SER A 177 12.78 0.43 -1.59
CA SER A 177 13.77 1.02 -2.51
C SER A 177 15.18 0.51 -2.21
N LEU A 178 15.59 0.50 -0.94
CA LEU A 178 16.88 -0.04 -0.51
C LEU A 178 16.96 -1.53 -0.75
N TYR A 179 15.87 -2.26 -0.52
CA TYR A 179 15.83 -3.70 -0.77
C TYR A 179 15.95 -4.01 -2.27
N SER A 180 15.26 -3.25 -3.14
CA SER A 180 15.45 -3.38 -4.59
C SER A 180 16.90 -3.10 -5.02
N LEU A 181 17.55 -2.12 -4.41
CA LEU A 181 18.96 -1.82 -4.68
C LEU A 181 19.87 -2.95 -4.18
N TYR A 182 19.59 -3.50 -3.00
CA TYR A 182 20.30 -4.66 -2.46
C TYR A 182 20.17 -5.86 -3.37
N LEU A 183 18.96 -6.14 -3.87
CA LEU A 183 18.75 -7.23 -4.83
C LEU A 183 19.64 -7.06 -6.04
N TYR A 184 19.77 -5.87 -6.60
CA TYR A 184 20.64 -5.61 -7.75
C TYR A 184 22.09 -6.00 -7.50
N PHE A 185 22.64 -5.62 -6.33
CA PHE A 185 24.03 -5.91 -5.97
C PHE A 185 24.25 -7.28 -5.31
N SER A 186 23.19 -7.99 -4.93
CA SER A 186 23.33 -9.33 -4.35
C SER A 186 23.88 -10.32 -5.38
N ASN A 187 24.77 -11.21 -4.94
CA ASN A 187 25.34 -12.28 -5.76
C ASN A 187 24.56 -13.59 -5.66
N ASP A 188 23.44 -13.61 -4.91
CA ASP A 188 22.62 -14.81 -4.69
C ASP A 188 22.01 -15.35 -6.00
N LEU A 189 21.70 -14.45 -6.95
CA LEU A 189 21.21 -14.77 -8.28
C LEU A 189 22.05 -14.05 -9.34
N PRO A 190 22.22 -14.63 -10.55
CA PRO A 190 22.91 -13.98 -11.66
C PRO A 190 22.38 -12.56 -11.90
N ILE A 191 23.27 -11.61 -12.15
CA ILE A 191 22.92 -10.18 -12.35
C ILE A 191 21.82 -10.01 -13.41
N ASN A 192 21.88 -10.81 -14.48
CA ASN A 192 20.94 -10.72 -15.60
C ASN A 192 19.75 -11.69 -15.47
N SER A 193 19.53 -12.28 -14.30
CA SER A 193 18.39 -13.19 -14.11
C SER A 193 17.06 -12.42 -14.30
N PRO A 194 16.16 -12.90 -15.17
CA PRO A 194 14.89 -12.23 -15.44
C PRO A 194 13.98 -12.17 -14.22
N ASN A 195 14.05 -13.16 -13.31
CA ASN A 195 13.27 -13.16 -12.07
C ASN A 195 13.78 -12.10 -11.10
N LYS A 196 15.10 -11.94 -11.00
CA LYS A 196 15.73 -10.91 -10.17
C LYS A 196 15.32 -9.50 -10.60
N ALA A 197 15.32 -9.23 -11.91
CA ALA A 197 14.87 -7.96 -12.46
C ALA A 197 13.37 -7.73 -12.20
N LEU A 198 12.56 -8.78 -12.30
CA LEU A 198 11.12 -8.70 -12.04
C LEU A 198 10.83 -8.41 -10.56
N ASP A 199 11.50 -9.09 -9.62
CA ASP A 199 11.33 -8.86 -8.19
C ASP A 199 11.73 -7.41 -7.83
N GLN A 200 12.81 -6.89 -8.40
CA GLN A 200 13.19 -5.47 -8.26
C GLN A 200 12.09 -4.52 -8.76
N MET A 201 11.53 -4.78 -9.94
CA MET A 201 10.41 -3.97 -10.45
C MET A 201 9.21 -4.03 -9.51
N ALA A 202 8.85 -5.20 -9.00
CA ALA A 202 7.75 -5.36 -8.06
C ALA A 202 7.94 -4.50 -6.81
N TYR A 203 9.15 -4.48 -6.23
CA TYR A 203 9.45 -3.65 -5.05
C TYR A 203 9.48 -2.16 -5.37
N LEU A 204 10.06 -1.75 -6.50
CA LEU A 204 10.08 -0.33 -6.91
C LEU A 204 8.68 0.21 -7.17
N PHE A 205 7.83 -0.51 -7.90
CA PHE A 205 6.45 -0.08 -8.15
C PHE A 205 5.62 -0.10 -6.86
N SER A 206 5.84 -1.07 -5.97
CA SER A 206 5.23 -1.06 -4.63
C SER A 206 5.68 0.16 -3.82
N ALA A 207 6.97 0.53 -3.87
CA ALA A 207 7.47 1.74 -3.22
C ALA A 207 6.81 3.01 -3.78
N VAL A 208 6.63 3.10 -5.10
CA VAL A 208 5.92 4.22 -5.75
C VAL A 208 4.46 4.27 -5.30
N PHE A 209 3.79 3.12 -5.20
CA PHE A 209 2.43 3.05 -4.65
C PHE A 209 2.36 3.60 -3.21
N PHE A 210 3.24 3.16 -2.30
CA PHE A 210 3.30 3.70 -0.94
C PHE A 210 3.68 5.18 -0.89
N LEU A 211 4.47 5.68 -1.84
CA LEU A 211 4.76 7.11 -1.98
C LEU A 211 3.50 7.91 -2.33
N TYR A 212 2.58 7.34 -3.12
CA TYR A 212 1.27 7.97 -3.35
C TYR A 212 0.32 7.80 -2.17
N GLU A 213 0.33 6.65 -1.48
CA GLU A 213 -0.46 6.43 -0.25
C GLU A 213 -0.08 7.44 0.85
N THR A 214 1.22 7.66 1.05
CA THR A 214 1.73 8.67 2.00
C THR A 214 1.37 10.09 1.57
N ARG A 215 1.47 10.43 0.28
CA ARG A 215 1.03 11.74 -0.23
C ARG A 215 -0.46 12.00 0.02
N LEU A 216 -1.32 11.00 -0.21
CA LEU A 216 -2.73 11.08 0.12
C LEU A 216 -2.95 11.30 1.63
N SER A 217 -2.16 10.61 2.46
CA SER A 217 -2.22 10.75 3.92
C SER A 217 -1.79 12.14 4.43
N PHE A 218 -0.91 12.85 3.69
CA PHE A 218 -0.56 14.25 3.93
C PHE A 218 -1.56 15.26 3.33
N GLY A 219 -2.68 14.81 2.75
CA GLY A 219 -3.67 15.70 2.11
C GLY A 219 -3.25 16.24 0.74
N ARG A 220 -2.17 15.73 0.14
CA ARG A 220 -1.78 16.07 -1.24
C ARG A 220 -2.51 15.12 -2.20
N GLU A 221 -3.72 15.50 -2.58
CA GLU A 221 -4.64 14.65 -3.35
C GLU A 221 -4.13 14.38 -4.79
N ARG A 222 -3.62 13.15 -5.02
CA ARG A 222 -3.29 12.63 -6.35
C ARG A 222 -3.90 11.24 -6.58
N TRP A 223 -5.21 11.12 -6.38
CA TRP A 223 -5.98 9.88 -6.48
C TRP A 223 -5.75 9.09 -7.76
N ARG A 224 -5.66 9.78 -8.90
CA ARG A 224 -5.45 9.11 -10.19
C ARG A 224 -4.11 8.39 -10.27
N HIS A 225 -3.07 8.97 -9.68
CA HIS A 225 -1.74 8.37 -9.65
C HIS A 225 -1.73 7.20 -8.67
N TYR A 226 -2.34 7.37 -7.49
CA TYR A 226 -2.49 6.30 -6.51
C TYR A 226 -3.15 5.05 -7.13
N ILE A 227 -4.26 5.23 -7.85
CA ILE A 227 -4.97 4.12 -8.50
C ILE A 227 -4.14 3.51 -9.63
N ALA A 228 -3.60 4.33 -10.54
CA ALA A 228 -2.81 3.84 -11.68
C ALA A 228 -1.57 3.05 -11.23
N PHE A 229 -0.79 3.61 -10.29
CA PHE A 229 0.38 2.92 -9.74
C PHE A 229 -0.01 1.74 -8.86
N GLY A 230 -1.17 1.76 -8.21
CA GLY A 230 -1.69 0.59 -7.50
C GLY A 230 -1.97 -0.56 -8.46
N PHE A 231 -2.65 -0.34 -9.58
CA PHE A 231 -2.89 -1.38 -10.59
C PHE A 231 -1.58 -1.96 -11.13
N ILE A 232 -0.60 -1.10 -11.44
CA ILE A 232 0.69 -1.54 -11.98
C ILE A 232 1.49 -2.32 -10.93
N ALA A 233 1.61 -1.78 -9.71
CA ALA A 233 2.33 -2.45 -8.62
C ALA A 233 1.69 -3.80 -8.31
N SER A 234 0.36 -3.86 -8.23
CA SER A 234 -0.34 -5.11 -8.00
C SER A 234 -0.15 -6.11 -9.14
N ALA A 235 -0.27 -5.69 -10.41
CA ALA A 235 -0.05 -6.56 -11.57
C ALA A 235 1.37 -7.16 -11.57
N ILE A 236 2.39 -6.33 -11.34
CA ILE A 236 3.78 -6.77 -11.34
C ILE A 236 4.08 -7.68 -10.14
N SER A 237 3.58 -7.34 -8.94
CA SER A 237 3.72 -8.19 -7.75
C SER A 237 3.00 -9.54 -7.91
N ALA A 238 1.81 -9.56 -8.53
CA ALA A 238 1.09 -10.79 -8.87
C ALA A 238 1.90 -11.64 -9.85
N TYR A 239 2.41 -10.98 -10.90
CA TYR A 239 3.20 -11.59 -11.96
C TYR A 239 4.51 -12.19 -11.44
N ALA A 240 5.13 -11.56 -10.45
CA ALA A 240 6.32 -12.05 -9.77
C ALA A 240 6.01 -13.20 -8.80
N ALA A 241 5.05 -12.99 -7.90
CA ALA A 241 4.83 -13.87 -6.76
C ALA A 241 3.99 -15.11 -7.09
N ILE A 242 2.85 -14.96 -7.79
CA ILE A 242 1.89 -16.07 -7.94
C ILE A 242 2.52 -17.26 -8.70
N PRO A 243 3.16 -17.07 -9.87
CA PRO A 243 3.80 -18.17 -10.59
C PRO A 243 4.88 -18.87 -9.76
N SER A 244 5.66 -18.09 -9.02
CA SER A 244 6.75 -18.56 -8.17
C SER A 244 6.24 -19.33 -6.94
N VAL A 245 5.12 -18.90 -6.35
CA VAL A 245 4.43 -19.63 -5.26
C VAL A 245 3.87 -20.96 -5.75
N ILE A 246 3.18 -20.96 -6.90
CA ILE A 246 2.64 -22.20 -7.49
C ILE A 246 3.77 -23.19 -7.75
N LEU A 247 4.86 -22.72 -8.34
CA LEU A 247 6.05 -23.52 -8.59
C LEU A 247 6.66 -24.07 -7.30
N TYR A 248 6.78 -23.25 -6.25
CA TYR A 248 7.31 -23.67 -4.95
C TYR A 248 6.48 -24.80 -4.33
N PHE A 249 5.16 -24.67 -4.31
CA PHE A 249 4.31 -25.73 -3.76
C PHE A 249 4.27 -26.99 -4.63
N ALA A 250 4.41 -26.86 -5.95
CA ALA A 250 4.39 -28.00 -6.86
C ALA A 250 5.72 -28.78 -6.90
N THR A 251 6.85 -28.10 -6.74
CA THR A 251 8.19 -28.67 -7.02
C THR A 251 9.21 -28.50 -5.89
N GLY A 252 8.92 -27.68 -4.88
CA GLY A 252 9.87 -27.28 -3.84
C GLY A 252 10.95 -26.30 -4.32
N LYS A 253 10.94 -25.89 -5.60
CA LYS A 253 11.92 -24.96 -6.17
C LYS A 253 11.45 -23.51 -6.07
N THR A 254 12.40 -22.59 -5.96
CA THR A 254 12.14 -21.15 -5.87
C THR A 254 12.92 -20.40 -6.94
N THR A 255 12.29 -19.37 -7.50
CA THR A 255 12.83 -18.44 -8.49
C THR A 255 13.39 -17.15 -7.86
N SER A 256 13.04 -16.87 -6.60
CA SER A 256 13.53 -15.74 -5.81
C SER A 256 14.69 -16.16 -4.92
N ASN A 257 15.41 -15.20 -4.32
CA ASN A 257 16.58 -15.51 -3.48
C ASN A 257 16.20 -16.21 -2.17
N SER A 258 14.94 -16.05 -1.72
CA SER A 258 14.45 -16.71 -0.52
C SER A 258 12.93 -16.88 -0.55
N VAL A 259 12.43 -17.83 0.26
CA VAL A 259 10.99 -18.02 0.48
C VAL A 259 10.38 -16.80 1.19
N TYR A 260 11.15 -16.08 2.00
CA TYR A 260 10.71 -14.87 2.69
C TYR A 260 10.47 -13.70 1.73
N GLU A 261 11.35 -13.55 0.72
CA GLU A 261 11.20 -12.58 -0.36
C GLU A 261 9.91 -12.86 -1.16
N LEU A 262 9.71 -14.12 -1.53
CA LEU A 262 8.50 -14.56 -2.22
C LEU A 262 7.23 -14.27 -1.40
N ALA A 263 7.26 -14.58 -0.10
CA ALA A 263 6.15 -14.32 0.82
C ALA A 263 5.86 -12.82 0.94
N LEU A 264 6.89 -11.98 1.00
CA LEU A 264 6.74 -10.52 1.04
C LEU A 264 6.11 -10.00 -0.26
N THR A 265 6.58 -10.43 -1.43
CA THR A 265 6.02 -9.99 -2.72
C THR A 265 4.56 -10.41 -2.86
N LEU A 266 4.20 -11.62 -2.40
CA LEU A 266 2.81 -12.08 -2.35
C LEU A 266 1.97 -11.24 -1.38
N ALA A 267 2.48 -10.95 -0.18
CA ALA A 267 1.78 -10.14 0.81
C ALA A 267 1.51 -8.72 0.29
N LEU A 268 2.51 -8.10 -0.36
CA LEU A 268 2.36 -6.80 -1.03
C LEU A 268 1.31 -6.85 -2.13
N PHE A 269 1.28 -7.89 -2.96
CA PHE A 269 0.22 -8.07 -3.96
C PHE A 269 -1.17 -8.10 -3.30
N ILE A 270 -1.36 -8.92 -2.26
CA ILE A 270 -2.66 -9.03 -1.57
C ILE A 270 -3.05 -7.69 -0.95
N PHE A 271 -2.11 -6.99 -0.31
CA PHE A 271 -2.32 -5.69 0.31
C PHE A 271 -2.71 -4.61 -0.71
N ILE A 272 -1.94 -4.44 -1.78
CA ILE A 272 -2.20 -3.40 -2.80
C ILE A 272 -3.53 -3.70 -3.51
N THR A 273 -3.80 -4.97 -3.82
CA THR A 273 -5.06 -5.41 -4.43
C THR A 273 -6.26 -5.11 -3.54
N SER A 274 -6.19 -5.42 -2.25
CA SER A 274 -7.29 -5.14 -1.33
C SER A 274 -7.56 -3.63 -1.23
N ARG A 275 -6.51 -2.81 -1.21
CA ARG A 275 -6.61 -1.34 -1.25
C ARG A 275 -7.30 -0.83 -2.51
N LEU A 276 -6.98 -1.39 -3.68
CA LEU A 276 -7.63 -1.04 -4.94
C LEU A 276 -9.12 -1.39 -4.95
N PHE A 277 -9.48 -2.60 -4.53
CA PHE A 277 -10.89 -3.03 -4.47
C PHE A 277 -11.73 -2.18 -3.52
N LEU A 278 -11.17 -1.83 -2.36
CA LEU A 278 -11.85 -0.92 -1.44
C LEU A 278 -12.04 0.47 -2.03
N THR A 279 -11.04 0.95 -2.78
CA THR A 279 -11.15 2.23 -3.50
C THR A 279 -12.26 2.14 -4.56
N SER A 280 -12.38 1.03 -5.31
CA SER A 280 -13.49 0.76 -6.25
C SER A 280 -14.84 0.91 -5.56
N ASN A 281 -15.05 0.16 -4.47
CA ASN A 281 -16.32 0.10 -3.77
C ASN A 281 -16.72 1.47 -3.21
N LEU A 282 -15.75 2.28 -2.79
CA LEU A 282 -16.00 3.64 -2.32
C LEU A 282 -16.40 4.59 -3.47
N ILE A 283 -15.81 4.43 -4.65
CA ILE A 283 -16.18 5.19 -5.85
C ILE A 283 -17.61 4.83 -6.26
N GLU A 284 -17.91 3.54 -6.43
CA GLU A 284 -19.23 3.03 -6.83
C GLU A 284 -20.34 3.47 -5.86
N ASN A 285 -20.10 3.37 -4.55
CA ASN A 285 -21.08 3.79 -3.53
C ASN A 285 -21.34 5.30 -3.56
N LYS A 286 -20.32 6.11 -3.84
CA LYS A 286 -20.47 7.58 -3.94
C LYS A 286 -21.22 7.96 -5.21
N GLU A 287 -20.91 7.33 -6.34
CA GLU A 287 -21.62 7.55 -7.60
C GLU A 287 -23.08 7.12 -7.50
N SER A 288 -23.36 5.96 -6.90
CA SER A 288 -24.72 5.46 -6.64
C SER A 288 -25.54 6.42 -5.79
N LYS A 289 -25.00 6.90 -4.65
CA LYS A 289 -25.66 7.90 -3.80
C LYS A 289 -25.92 9.22 -4.52
N THR A 290 -24.98 9.66 -5.36
CA THR A 290 -25.13 10.89 -6.15
C THR A 290 -26.19 10.74 -7.22
N ALA A 291 -26.24 9.60 -7.92
CA ALA A 291 -27.26 9.29 -8.90
C ALA A 291 -28.65 9.23 -8.26
N LEU A 292 -28.77 8.60 -7.09
CA LEU A 292 -30.03 8.51 -6.34
C LEU A 292 -30.52 9.90 -5.88
N ALA A 293 -29.61 10.77 -5.43
CA ALA A 293 -29.92 12.15 -5.06
C ALA A 293 -30.36 13.01 -6.27
N ILE A 294 -29.78 12.78 -7.45
CA ILE A 294 -30.21 13.46 -8.67
C ILE A 294 -31.59 12.98 -9.10
N ILE A 295 -31.86 11.68 -9.02
CA ILE A 295 -33.17 11.09 -9.34
C ILE A 295 -34.24 11.64 -8.39
N SER A 296 -33.99 11.65 -7.08
CA SER A 296 -34.95 12.19 -6.11
C SER A 296 -35.18 13.70 -6.29
N ALA A 297 -34.14 14.48 -6.63
CA ALA A 297 -34.30 15.89 -6.95
C ALA A 297 -35.08 16.11 -8.26
N SER A 298 -34.92 15.25 -9.26
CA SER A 298 -35.72 15.31 -10.49
C SER A 298 -37.19 14.93 -10.26
N GLU A 299 -37.46 13.91 -9.43
CA GLU A 299 -38.82 13.50 -9.07
C GLU A 299 -39.54 14.59 -8.26
N LEU A 300 -38.84 15.27 -7.35
CA LEU A 300 -39.37 16.43 -6.63
C LEU A 300 -39.73 17.58 -7.59
N ARG A 301 -38.85 17.85 -8.56
CA ARG A 301 -39.09 18.90 -9.56
C ARG A 301 -40.26 18.56 -10.50
N ASP A 302 -40.40 17.30 -10.89
CA ASP A 302 -41.52 16.85 -11.71
C ASP A 302 -42.86 16.91 -10.94
N ARG A 303 -42.86 16.70 -9.61
CA ARG A 303 -44.03 16.92 -8.75
C ARG A 303 -44.40 18.39 -8.57
N GLU A 304 -43.43 19.30 -8.58
CA GLU A 304 -43.70 20.75 -8.58
C GLU A 304 -44.29 21.22 -9.93
N ILE A 305 -43.88 20.62 -11.04
CA ILE A 305 -44.34 20.97 -12.39
C ILE A 305 -45.71 20.35 -12.71
N ASN A 306 -45.95 19.12 -12.27
CA ASN A 306 -47.22 18.43 -12.40
C ASN A 306 -47.74 18.05 -11.00
N PRO A 307 -48.41 18.98 -10.30
CA PRO A 307 -49.01 18.66 -9.02
C PRO A 307 -50.01 17.53 -9.21
N ILE A 308 -49.80 16.44 -8.48
CA ILE A 308 -50.77 15.35 -8.39
C ILE A 308 -52.04 15.98 -7.82
N PRO A 309 -53.22 15.82 -8.47
CA PRO A 309 -54.46 16.37 -7.95
C PRO A 309 -54.64 15.89 -6.51
N GLU A 310 -54.84 16.83 -5.59
CA GLU A 310 -55.11 16.53 -4.20
C GLU A 310 -56.17 15.45 -4.13
N LYS A 311 -55.84 14.37 -3.43
CA LYS A 311 -56.78 13.32 -3.11
C LYS A 311 -57.97 14.04 -2.45
N PRO A 312 -59.21 13.90 -2.96
CA PRO A 312 -60.34 14.62 -2.39
C PRO A 312 -60.40 14.33 -0.90
N GLU A 313 -60.49 15.39 -0.09
CA GLU A 313 -60.76 15.30 1.34
C GLU A 313 -61.90 14.31 1.53
N ILE A 314 -61.59 13.18 2.18
CA ILE A 314 -62.63 12.34 2.74
C ILE A 314 -63.19 13.17 3.89
N ILE A 315 -64.35 13.76 3.65
CA ILE A 315 -65.17 14.39 4.67
C ILE A 315 -65.56 13.26 5.63
N ASP A 316 -64.84 13.15 6.74
CA ASP A 316 -65.25 12.35 7.88
C ASP A 316 -66.53 12.98 8.43
N ILE A 317 -67.65 12.32 8.14
CA ILE A 317 -68.94 12.64 8.73
C ILE A 317 -68.87 12.21 10.20
N GLU A 318 -68.93 13.19 11.09
CA GLU A 318 -69.14 13.01 12.53
C GLU A 318 -70.32 12.06 12.78
N GLY A 319 -70.07 11.02 13.57
CA GLY A 319 -71.07 10.03 13.94
C GLY A 319 -70.68 9.26 15.20
N GLU A 320 -70.97 9.89 16.33
CA GLU A 320 -71.29 9.30 17.64
C GLU A 320 -70.26 8.47 18.42
N SER A 321 -69.98 9.05 19.59
CA SER A 321 -69.45 8.50 20.83
C SER A 321 -69.88 7.07 21.19
N LEU A 322 -68.93 6.28 21.69
CA LEU A 322 -69.08 5.43 22.89
C LEU A 322 -67.69 5.15 23.49
N LEU A 323 -67.43 5.70 24.68
CA LEU A 323 -66.42 5.26 25.67
C LEU A 323 -67.09 4.29 26.66
N PRO A 324 -66.38 3.65 27.62
CA PRO A 324 -64.98 3.20 27.66
C PRO A 324 -64.88 1.71 28.11
N VAL A 325 -63.69 1.09 28.01
CA VAL A 325 -63.33 -0.08 28.83
C VAL A 325 -61.90 0.09 29.33
N ASP A 326 -61.77 0.20 30.65
CA ASP A 326 -60.54 0.04 31.45
C ASP A 326 -59.99 -1.38 31.31
N GLU A 327 -58.66 -1.51 31.24
CA GLU A 327 -57.91 -2.56 31.95
C GLU A 327 -56.41 -2.21 32.02
N THR A 328 -56.06 -1.62 33.16
CA THR A 328 -54.87 -1.83 34.02
C THR A 328 -53.60 -2.53 33.52
N ASP A 329 -52.49 -1.83 33.81
CA ASP A 329 -51.22 -2.27 34.45
C ASP A 329 -50.24 -3.22 33.75
N GLY A 330 -49.00 -2.73 33.62
CA GLY A 330 -47.81 -3.55 33.37
C GLY A 330 -46.50 -2.79 33.12
N ASN A 331 -45.94 -2.18 34.17
CA ASN A 331 -44.51 -1.88 34.43
C ASN A 331 -43.61 -1.32 33.30
N GLN A 332 -43.18 -0.05 33.41
CA GLN A 332 -41.92 0.42 34.06
C GLN A 332 -40.62 -0.06 33.36
N LEU A 333 -39.88 0.88 32.74
CA LEU A 333 -38.69 1.50 33.33
C LEU A 333 -38.05 2.51 32.36
N THR A 334 -38.19 3.79 32.70
CA THR A 334 -37.33 4.90 32.25
C THR A 334 -36.30 5.18 33.32
N ILE A 335 -35.01 5.23 32.97
CA ILE A 335 -33.97 5.89 33.77
C ILE A 335 -33.28 6.91 32.85
N ALA A 336 -33.59 8.17 33.12
CA ALA A 336 -32.72 9.30 32.85
C ALA A 336 -31.64 9.37 33.95
N ASP A 337 -30.62 10.21 33.70
CA ASP A 337 -29.56 10.66 34.62
C ASP A 337 -28.32 9.77 34.76
N ILE A 338 -27.34 10.00 33.88
CA ILE A 338 -25.99 10.42 34.31
C ILE A 338 -25.50 11.47 33.30
N GLY A 339 -25.70 12.74 33.64
CA GLY A 339 -24.85 13.82 33.16
C GLY A 339 -23.86 14.14 34.26
N GLU A 340 -22.56 14.05 33.96
CA GLU A 340 -21.56 14.89 34.61
C GLU A 340 -20.55 15.38 33.56
N SER A 341 -20.63 16.69 33.38
CA SER A 341 -19.64 17.65 32.89
C SER A 341 -18.19 17.18 32.93
N PHE A 342 -17.48 17.32 31.80
CA PHE A 342 -16.05 17.62 31.82
C PHE A 342 -15.80 18.96 31.13
N GLU A 343 -15.26 19.85 31.95
CA GLU A 343 -14.96 21.24 31.69
C GLU A 343 -13.91 21.41 30.60
N ALA A 344 -14.10 22.47 29.82
CA ALA A 344 -13.12 23.03 28.93
C ALA A 344 -11.91 23.56 29.73
N PHE A 345 -10.72 23.05 29.45
CA PHE A 345 -9.47 23.71 29.78
C PHE A 345 -8.90 24.33 28.51
N ASP A 346 -9.28 25.59 28.29
CA ASP A 346 -8.43 26.55 27.60
C ASP A 346 -7.47 27.14 28.63
N SER A 347 -6.16 26.97 28.41
CA SER A 347 -5.20 27.99 28.84
C SER A 347 -4.00 28.03 27.89
N PRO A 348 -3.52 29.26 27.57
CA PRO A 348 -2.44 29.48 26.62
C PRO A 348 -1.09 29.31 27.31
N ILE A 349 -0.11 28.76 26.60
CA ILE A 349 1.29 28.83 27.04
C ILE A 349 1.94 29.96 26.24
N ASN A 350 2.31 30.99 27.00
CA ASN A 350 3.06 32.17 26.62
C ASN A 350 4.39 31.84 25.93
N GLU A 351 4.68 32.66 24.92
CA GLU A 351 6.03 33.01 24.50
C GLU A 351 6.74 33.72 25.66
N GLU A 352 7.89 33.19 26.08
CA GLU A 352 8.95 33.98 26.72
C GLU A 352 10.23 33.73 25.94
N THR A 353 10.57 34.74 25.14
CA THR A 353 11.88 34.98 24.56
C THR A 353 12.82 35.49 25.63
N ASP A 354 13.83 34.71 25.99
CA ASP A 354 15.03 35.21 26.68
C ASP A 354 16.21 35.24 25.69
N THR A 355 16.59 36.47 25.38
CA THR A 355 17.87 36.88 24.80
C THR A 355 18.94 36.89 25.89
N GLU A 356 20.03 36.14 25.69
CA GLU A 356 21.34 36.52 26.23
C GLU A 356 22.39 36.50 25.11
N GLU A 357 22.91 37.69 24.82
CA GLU A 357 24.21 37.93 24.21
C GLU A 357 25.31 37.30 25.08
N MET A 358 26.28 36.63 24.46
CA MET A 358 27.67 36.84 24.85
C MET A 358 28.59 36.76 23.63
N LYS A 359 29.32 37.87 23.48
CA LYS A 359 30.41 38.13 22.55
C LYS A 359 31.69 37.43 23.00
N ASP A 360 32.62 37.43 22.06
CA ASP A 360 34.08 37.37 22.23
C ASP A 360 34.67 36.03 22.69
N GLU A 361 35.36 35.34 21.78
CA GLU A 361 36.82 35.35 21.87
C GLU A 361 37.49 35.05 20.53
N THR A 362 38.60 35.76 20.38
CA THR A 362 39.35 36.07 19.19
C THR A 362 40.39 35.00 18.89
N GLU A 363 40.80 34.98 17.62
CA GLU A 363 42.02 34.41 17.05
C GLU A 363 43.19 34.21 18.03
N GLU A 364 43.85 33.05 17.93
CA GLU A 364 45.31 33.09 17.88
C GLU A 364 45.85 32.10 16.84
N ASN A 365 46.55 32.72 15.89
CA ASN A 365 47.26 32.15 14.77
C ASN A 365 48.76 32.10 15.15
N ASN A 366 49.54 31.36 14.36
CA ASN A 366 50.99 31.13 14.44
C ASN A 366 51.40 29.93 15.30
N GLY A 367 52.23 28.99 14.86
CA GLY A 367 53.01 28.92 13.64
C GLY A 367 54.22 28.01 13.87
N THR A 368 54.74 27.48 12.76
CA THR A 368 56.15 27.11 12.50
C THR A 368 56.78 25.86 13.13
N SER A 369 57.31 25.07 12.19
CA SER A 369 58.67 24.48 12.09
C SER A 369 58.98 23.11 12.71
N GLU A 370 59.45 22.24 11.79
CA GLU A 370 60.67 21.42 11.91
C GLU A 370 60.73 20.32 13.01
N ASN A 371 60.44 19.08 12.62
CA ASN A 371 61.44 18.04 12.26
C ASN A 371 60.76 16.72 11.88
#